data_AF-A0AAN9XZJ2-F1
#
_entry.id   AF-A0AAN9XZJ2-F1
#
_cell.length_a   1.000
_cell.length_b   1.000
_cell.length_c   1.000
_cell.angle_alpha   90.00
_cell.angle_beta   90.00
_cell.angle_gamma   90.00
#
_symmetry.space_group_name_H-M   'P 1'
#
loop_
_entity.id
_entity.type
_entity.pdbx_description
1 polymer ?
#
loop_
_entity_poly.entity_id
_entity_poly.type
_entity_poly.pdbx_seq_one_letter_code
_entity_poly.pdbx_strand_id
1 'polypeptide(L)'
;MNSASRDLSNYQWRLVANAIGQCSLPIFVKLVFAEICRWRSYTKPQETHLASNVMDSIMMLFERIEKQHGRILVFHALAYITAAKSGLSETELEDLISLDDRVLDDVYQYHLPPVRRIPPLLWTRIRNDLPNYLSEREADGVSVLNWYHRQFRDTAKERYFKNVNMAIYFHSSIADYYLGIWGGGNPKPFKYTEIQRHRFNLTEKEGSADRKVPVQPLVFYSKDGKVSRYNLRKFGELPFHLVRSRRFNDLYTNVLFNYRWLHAKLSSCPLQAVLGDFEDAVNNIDDRDTAR
;
A
#
# COMPACT_ATOMS: atom_id res chain seq x y z
N MET A 1 10.23 31.32 -3.65
CA MET A 1 9.87 32.25 -2.54
C MET A 1 8.68 33.16 -2.88
N ASN A 2 8.37 33.46 -4.14
CA ASN A 2 7.25 34.36 -4.50
C ASN A 2 5.83 33.77 -4.44
N SER A 3 5.65 32.48 -4.18
CA SER A 3 4.32 31.84 -4.19
C SER A 3 3.64 31.74 -2.82
N ALA A 4 4.35 32.02 -1.71
CA ALA A 4 3.81 31.82 -0.36
C ALA A 4 3.64 33.11 0.47
N SER A 5 4.16 34.27 0.03
CA SER A 5 4.03 35.60 0.65
C SER A 5 4.06 35.61 2.19
N ARG A 6 4.95 34.83 2.79
CA ARG A 6 5.12 34.70 4.25
C ARG A 6 6.56 34.93 4.61
N ASP A 7 6.78 35.71 5.65
CA ASP A 7 8.09 35.96 6.25
C ASP A 7 8.23 35.15 7.55
N LEU A 8 9.44 34.69 7.83
CA LEU A 8 9.76 33.89 9.01
C LEU A 8 10.29 34.78 10.12
N SER A 9 10.03 34.42 11.37
CA SER A 9 10.69 35.09 12.49
C SER A 9 12.20 34.78 12.51
N ASN A 10 13.00 35.64 13.16
CA ASN A 10 14.43 35.42 13.32
C ASN A 10 14.77 34.06 13.95
N TYR A 11 13.91 33.58 14.87
CA TYR A 11 14.06 32.25 15.48
C TYR A 11 13.85 31.13 14.46
N GLN A 12 12.77 31.22 13.67
CA GLN A 12 12.47 30.25 12.60
C GLN A 12 13.56 30.24 11.54
N TRP A 13 14.08 31.40 11.13
CA TRP A 13 15.20 31.50 10.21
C TRP A 13 16.46 30.78 10.71
N ARG A 14 16.80 30.90 12.00
CA ARG A 14 17.95 30.19 12.59
C ARG A 14 17.77 28.67 12.54
N LEU A 15 16.56 28.17 12.83
CA LEU A 15 16.27 26.73 12.75
C LEU A 15 16.44 26.20 11.32
N VAL A 16 15.91 26.94 10.34
CA VAL A 16 16.01 26.58 8.92
C VAL A 16 17.46 26.59 8.45
N ALA A 17 18.23 27.62 8.82
CA ALA A 17 19.64 27.73 8.47
C ALA A 17 20.46 26.57 9.07
N ASN A 18 20.20 26.19 10.32
CA ASN A 18 20.87 25.06 10.96
C ASN A 18 20.53 23.73 10.27
N ALA A 19 19.27 23.50 9.93
CA ALA A 19 18.85 22.27 9.24
C ALA A 19 19.46 22.16 7.84
N ILE A 20 19.41 23.23 7.04
CA ILE A 20 19.99 23.27 5.68
C ILE A 20 21.52 23.19 5.73
N GLY A 21 22.15 23.75 6.76
CA GLY A 21 23.59 23.62 6.98
C GLY A 21 24.03 22.16 7.23
N GLN A 22 23.14 21.31 7.76
CA GLN A 22 23.42 19.89 7.98
C GLN A 22 23.12 19.01 6.76
N CYS A 23 22.09 19.36 5.96
CA CYS A 23 21.77 18.64 4.73
C CYS A 23 21.34 19.60 3.62
N SER A 24 22.08 19.60 2.50
CA SER A 24 21.83 20.48 1.35
C SER A 24 21.18 19.78 0.15
N LEU A 25 20.71 18.54 0.33
CA LEU A 25 20.08 17.78 -0.75
C LEU A 25 18.78 18.46 -1.22
N PRO A 26 18.51 18.57 -2.54
CA PRO A 26 17.32 19.24 -3.05
C PRO A 26 15.99 18.69 -2.49
N ILE A 27 15.91 17.37 -2.27
CA ILE A 27 14.74 16.73 -1.66
C ILE A 27 14.53 17.17 -0.20
N PHE A 28 15.61 17.30 0.57
CA PHE A 28 15.56 17.77 1.95
C PHE A 28 15.09 19.23 1.99
N VAL A 29 15.64 20.09 1.13
CA VAL A 29 15.21 21.49 1.03
C VAL A 29 13.74 21.58 0.66
N LYS A 30 13.23 20.73 -0.24
CA LYS A 30 11.80 20.68 -0.59
C LYS A 30 10.93 20.25 0.59
N LEU A 31 11.35 19.26 1.37
CA LEU A 31 10.66 18.78 2.57
C LEU A 31 10.61 19.87 3.65
N VAL A 32 11.76 20.48 3.95
CA VAL A 32 11.89 21.58 4.89
C VAL A 32 11.03 22.77 4.44
N PHE A 33 11.08 23.14 3.16
CA PHE A 33 10.24 24.21 2.61
C PHE A 33 8.74 23.93 2.77
N ALA A 34 8.31 22.69 2.51
CA ALA A 34 6.92 22.30 2.71
C ALA A 34 6.49 22.38 4.19
N GLU A 35 7.38 22.09 5.13
CA GLU A 35 7.13 22.22 6.57
C GLU A 35 7.03 23.69 6.99
N ILE A 36 8.00 24.50 6.55
CA ILE A 36 8.05 25.94 6.82
C ILE A 36 6.78 26.64 6.33
N CYS A 37 6.25 26.27 5.15
CA CYS A 37 5.03 26.86 4.61
C CYS A 37 3.80 26.64 5.51
N ARG A 38 3.85 25.69 6.44
CA ARG A 38 2.77 25.42 7.41
C ARG A 38 2.90 26.23 8.70
N TRP A 39 4.09 26.72 9.01
CA TRP A 39 4.32 27.51 10.22
C TRP A 39 3.59 28.86 10.14
N ARG A 40 3.10 29.31 11.29
CA ARG A 40 2.57 30.65 11.51
C ARG A 40 3.55 31.42 12.40
N SER A 41 3.43 32.74 12.43
CA SER A 41 4.29 33.60 13.28
C SER A 41 4.18 33.28 14.77
N TYR A 42 3.04 32.74 15.20
CA TYR A 42 2.74 32.36 16.58
C TYR A 42 2.87 30.84 16.84
N THR A 43 3.39 30.06 15.89
CA THR A 43 3.63 28.64 16.12
C THR A 43 4.66 28.46 17.24
N LYS A 44 4.35 27.61 18.21
CA LYS A 44 5.18 27.43 19.40
C LYS A 44 6.53 26.79 19.03
N PRO A 45 7.62 27.07 19.76
CA PRO A 45 8.94 26.48 19.51
C PRO A 45 8.95 24.94 19.50
N GLN A 46 8.05 24.31 20.24
CA GLN A 46 7.88 22.85 20.31
C GLN A 46 7.29 22.25 19.02
N GLU A 47 6.59 23.07 18.22
CA GLU A 47 5.95 22.67 16.96
C GLU A 47 6.81 23.07 15.73
N THR A 48 7.90 23.83 15.95
CA THR A 48 8.84 24.24 14.89
C THR A 48 10.07 23.31 14.83
N HIS A 49 9.89 22.01 15.03
CA HIS A 49 10.98 21.05 14.92
C HIS A 49 11.26 20.72 13.44
N LEU A 50 12.52 20.85 13.03
CA LEU A 50 13.00 20.38 11.73
C LEU A 50 13.97 19.22 11.96
N ALA A 51 13.77 18.15 11.21
CA ALA A 51 14.74 17.06 11.15
C ALA A 51 16.06 17.52 10.53
N SER A 52 17.15 16.84 10.89
CA SER A 52 18.52 17.10 10.42
C SER A 52 18.91 16.29 9.18
N ASN A 53 18.12 15.28 8.82
CA ASN A 53 18.37 14.41 7.67
C ASN A 53 17.07 14.07 6.92
N VAL A 54 17.21 13.57 5.69
CA VAL A 54 16.09 13.25 4.80
C VAL A 54 15.17 12.18 5.37
N MET A 55 15.73 11.12 5.98
CA MET A 55 14.94 10.01 6.51
C MET A 55 14.02 10.50 7.64
N ASP A 56 14.57 11.24 8.60
CA ASP A 56 13.81 11.80 9.72
C ASP A 56 12.77 12.81 9.24
N SER A 57 13.07 13.64 8.23
CA SER A 57 12.07 14.52 7.62
C SER A 57 10.90 13.74 7.02
N ILE A 58 11.17 12.63 6.34
CA ILE A 58 10.12 11.77 5.76
C ILE A 58 9.36 11.04 6.88
N MET A 59 10.02 10.59 7.95
CA MET A 59 9.35 9.99 9.10
C MET A 59 8.41 10.97 9.81
N MET A 60 8.83 12.23 9.98
CA MET A 60 7.98 13.29 10.53
C MET A 60 6.77 13.56 9.63
N LEU A 61 6.97 13.58 8.31
CA LEU A 61 5.89 13.70 7.33
C LEU A 61 4.86 12.57 7.47
N PHE A 62 5.31 11.31 7.54
CA PHE A 62 4.42 10.16 7.73
C PHE A 62 3.68 10.22 9.06
N GLU A 63 4.37 10.55 10.16
CA GLU A 63 3.73 10.69 11.48
C GLU A 63 2.64 11.77 11.48
N ARG A 64 2.87 12.90 10.82
CA ARG A 64 1.88 13.95 10.71
C ARG A 64 0.63 13.49 9.96
N ILE A 65 0.81 12.82 8.82
CA ILE A 65 -0.32 12.35 8.00
C ILE A 65 -1.11 11.27 8.74
N GLU A 66 -0.41 10.36 9.44
CA GLU A 66 -1.01 9.36 10.33
C GLU A 66 -1.84 10.00 11.44
N LYS A 67 -1.35 11.08 12.07
CA LYS A 67 -2.11 11.83 13.09
C LYS A 67 -3.35 12.52 12.51
N GLN A 68 -3.29 12.98 11.26
CA GLN A 68 -4.36 13.74 10.64
C GLN A 68 -5.50 12.87 10.10
N HIS A 69 -5.18 11.72 9.48
CA HIS A 69 -6.18 10.87 8.80
C HIS A 69 -6.46 9.54 9.51
N GLY A 70 -5.79 9.27 10.63
CA GLY A 70 -5.88 8.00 11.33
C GLY A 70 -4.66 7.13 11.07
N ARG A 71 -4.03 6.68 12.16
CA ARG A 71 -2.75 5.97 12.09
C ARG A 71 -2.86 4.65 11.35
N ILE A 72 -3.88 3.85 11.63
CA ILE A 72 -4.05 2.51 11.06
C ILE A 72 -4.28 2.61 9.54
N LEU A 73 -5.18 3.49 9.12
CA LEU A 73 -5.49 3.71 7.71
C LEU A 73 -4.26 4.12 6.91
N VAL A 74 -3.55 5.17 7.33
CA VAL A 74 -2.38 5.68 6.60
C VAL A 74 -1.25 4.67 6.61
N PHE A 75 -1.00 4.02 7.75
CA PHE A 75 0.01 2.98 7.89
C PHE A 75 -0.23 1.86 6.87
N HIS A 76 -1.46 1.31 6.83
CA HIS A 76 -1.78 0.21 5.94
C HIS A 76 -1.76 0.63 4.47
N ALA A 77 -2.30 1.80 4.12
CA ALA A 77 -2.28 2.29 2.74
C ALA A 77 -0.84 2.46 2.21
N LEU A 78 0.03 3.10 2.99
CA LEU A 78 1.43 3.31 2.59
C LEU A 78 2.25 2.01 2.63
N ALA A 79 1.93 1.10 3.54
CA ALA A 79 2.52 -0.23 3.55
C ALA A 79 2.15 -1.03 2.30
N TYR A 80 0.88 -1.04 1.86
CA TYR A 80 0.48 -1.71 0.61
C TYR A 80 1.24 -1.15 -0.61
N ILE A 81 1.33 0.19 -0.74
CA ILE A 81 2.12 0.83 -1.82
C ILE A 81 3.60 0.41 -1.76
N THR A 82 4.16 0.32 -0.55
CA THR A 82 5.58 -0.05 -0.36
C THR A 82 5.84 -1.53 -0.60
N ALA A 83 4.87 -2.40 -0.33
CA ALA A 83 4.95 -3.84 -0.55
C ALA A 83 4.84 -4.21 -2.03
N ALA A 84 4.08 -3.46 -2.82
CA ALA A 84 3.84 -3.76 -4.24
C ALA A 84 5.13 -3.76 -5.06
N LYS A 85 5.25 -4.68 -6.02
CA LYS A 85 6.47 -4.85 -6.83
C LYS A 85 6.63 -3.70 -7.83
N SER A 86 5.57 -3.41 -8.58
CA SER A 86 5.56 -2.36 -9.61
C SER A 86 4.79 -1.10 -9.19
N GLY A 87 4.01 -1.18 -8.11
CA GLY A 87 3.09 -0.14 -7.64
C GLY A 87 1.66 -0.68 -7.58
N LEU A 88 0.70 0.13 -7.15
CA LEU A 88 -0.72 -0.23 -7.13
C LEU A 88 -1.55 0.85 -7.81
N SER A 89 -2.52 0.46 -8.63
CA SER A 89 -3.55 1.40 -9.08
C SER A 89 -4.41 1.87 -7.90
N GLU A 90 -5.07 3.02 -8.04
CA GLU A 90 -5.98 3.52 -7.00
C GLU A 90 -7.08 2.52 -6.66
N THR A 91 -7.64 1.85 -7.68
CA THR A 91 -8.66 0.82 -7.48
C THR A 91 -8.12 -0.40 -6.75
N GLU A 92 -6.91 -0.86 -7.07
CA GLU A 92 -6.27 -1.98 -6.37
C GLU A 92 -6.01 -1.63 -4.90
N LEU A 93 -5.52 -0.42 -4.63
CA LEU A 93 -5.27 0.04 -3.27
C LEU A 93 -6.57 0.15 -2.46
N GLU A 94 -7.63 0.72 -3.03
CA GLU A 94 -8.94 0.79 -2.39
C GLU A 94 -9.53 -0.59 -2.11
N ASP A 95 -9.38 -1.54 -3.03
CA ASP A 95 -9.80 -2.92 -2.84
C ASP A 95 -9.00 -3.59 -1.71
N LEU A 96 -7.67 -3.45 -1.71
CA LEU A 96 -6.80 -4.02 -0.67
C LEU A 96 -7.13 -3.48 0.72
N ILE A 97 -7.33 -2.17 0.84
CA ILE A 97 -7.74 -1.55 2.11
C ILE A 97 -9.16 -2.00 2.51
N SER A 98 -10.07 -2.20 1.54
CA SER A 98 -11.42 -2.72 1.80
C SER A 98 -11.44 -4.20 2.21
N LEU A 99 -10.39 -4.95 1.90
CA LEU A 99 -10.19 -6.31 2.38
C LEU A 99 -9.52 -6.35 3.76
N ASP A 100 -9.02 -5.23 4.27
CA ASP A 100 -8.31 -5.16 5.54
C ASP A 100 -9.27 -4.88 6.71
N ASP A 101 -9.56 -5.92 7.49
CA ASP A 101 -10.50 -5.78 8.61
C ASP A 101 -9.96 -4.85 9.72
N ARG A 102 -8.64 -4.76 9.91
CA ARG A 102 -8.06 -3.85 10.92
C ARG A 102 -8.34 -2.40 10.58
N VAL A 103 -8.23 -2.05 9.30
CA VAL A 103 -8.54 -0.70 8.82
C VAL A 103 -10.03 -0.43 8.94
N LEU A 104 -10.87 -1.37 8.54
CA LEU A 104 -12.32 -1.16 8.54
C LEU A 104 -12.90 -1.10 9.95
N ASP A 105 -12.35 -1.86 10.90
CA ASP A 105 -12.76 -1.76 12.30
C ASP A 105 -12.39 -0.40 12.90
N ASP A 106 -11.27 0.20 12.48
CA ASP A 106 -10.85 1.55 12.87
C ASP A 106 -11.69 2.66 12.21
N VAL A 107 -12.03 2.51 10.93
CA VAL A 107 -12.85 3.48 10.19
C VAL A 107 -14.32 3.42 10.65
N TYR A 108 -14.84 2.23 10.92
CA TYR A 108 -16.25 1.97 11.26
C TYR A 108 -16.47 1.72 12.75
N GLN A 109 -15.79 2.48 13.61
CA GLN A 109 -15.98 2.41 15.06
C GLN A 109 -17.40 2.84 15.47
N TYR A 110 -17.97 3.83 14.77
CA TYR A 110 -19.18 4.54 15.21
C TYR A 110 -20.42 4.26 14.37
N HIS A 111 -20.28 3.63 13.20
CA HIS A 111 -21.40 3.27 12.32
C HIS A 111 -21.05 2.04 11.50
N LEU A 112 -22.07 1.26 11.11
CA LEU A 112 -21.90 0.15 10.18
C LEU A 112 -22.23 0.63 8.75
N PRO A 113 -21.37 0.39 7.76
CA PRO A 113 -21.66 0.77 6.38
C PRO A 113 -22.64 -0.22 5.74
N PRO A 114 -23.46 0.21 4.76
CA PRO A 114 -24.33 -0.70 4.00
C PRO A 114 -23.52 -1.68 3.14
N VAL A 115 -22.35 -1.23 2.64
CA VAL A 115 -21.35 -2.05 1.95
C VAL A 115 -20.06 -1.91 2.72
N ARG A 116 -19.51 -3.03 3.20
CA ARG A 116 -18.29 -3.04 4.03
C ARG A 116 -17.04 -2.82 3.16
N ARG A 117 -16.83 -1.59 2.70
CA ARG A 117 -15.66 -1.12 1.92
C ARG A 117 -15.16 0.19 2.48
N ILE A 118 -13.93 0.58 2.18
CA ILE A 118 -13.47 1.92 2.55
C ILE A 118 -14.19 3.00 1.72
N PRO A 119 -14.61 4.13 2.31
CA PRO A 119 -15.09 5.27 1.54
C PRO A 119 -13.95 5.85 0.68
N PRO A 120 -14.11 5.97 -0.66
CA PRO A 120 -13.05 6.42 -1.57
C PRO A 120 -12.42 7.77 -1.18
N LEU A 121 -13.25 8.67 -0.63
CA LEU A 121 -12.84 10.00 -0.18
C LEU A 121 -11.72 9.98 0.88
N LEU A 122 -11.61 8.92 1.69
CA LEU A 122 -10.57 8.82 2.70
C LEU A 122 -9.19 8.71 2.05
N TRP A 123 -9.05 7.85 1.03
CA TRP A 123 -7.80 7.73 0.29
C TRP A 123 -7.48 9.00 -0.49
N THR A 124 -8.46 9.60 -1.15
CA THR A 124 -8.26 10.86 -1.89
C THR A 124 -7.69 11.97 -1.01
N ARG A 125 -8.16 12.09 0.25
CA ARG A 125 -7.64 13.08 1.21
C ARG A 125 -6.19 12.79 1.61
N ILE A 126 -5.84 11.53 1.88
CA ILE A 126 -4.46 11.12 2.20
C ILE A 126 -3.53 11.43 1.04
N ARG A 127 -3.95 11.10 -0.18
CA ARG A 127 -3.19 11.36 -1.41
C ARG A 127 -2.93 12.85 -1.62
N ASN A 128 -3.93 13.70 -1.38
CA ASN A 128 -3.80 15.15 -1.50
C ASN A 128 -2.79 15.75 -0.51
N ASP A 129 -2.56 15.08 0.63
CA ASP A 129 -1.53 15.46 1.61
C ASP A 129 -0.14 14.86 1.31
N LEU A 130 -0.01 14.07 0.24
CA LEU A 130 1.24 13.52 -0.30
C LEU A 130 1.57 14.04 -1.71
N PRO A 131 1.48 15.35 -2.00
CA PRO A 131 1.65 15.86 -3.34
C PRO A 131 3.10 15.69 -3.81
N ASN A 132 3.29 15.11 -4.99
CA ASN A 132 4.60 14.90 -5.63
C ASN A 132 5.55 13.93 -4.89
N TYR A 133 5.07 13.17 -3.91
CA TYR A 133 5.85 12.10 -3.28
C TYR A 133 5.50 10.71 -3.85
N LEU A 134 4.26 10.57 -4.31
CA LEU A 134 3.79 9.47 -5.13
C LEU A 134 3.81 9.90 -6.60
N SER A 135 4.30 9.02 -7.47
CA SER A 135 4.25 9.18 -8.91
C SER A 135 3.33 8.15 -9.52
N GLU A 136 2.54 8.60 -10.50
CA GLU A 136 1.83 7.71 -11.42
C GLU A 136 2.81 7.20 -12.47
N ARG A 137 2.79 5.90 -12.70
CA ARG A 137 3.58 5.22 -13.75
C ARG A 137 2.69 4.19 -14.43
N GLU A 138 2.97 3.89 -15.69
CA GLU A 138 2.30 2.77 -16.35
C GLU A 138 3.00 1.46 -15.99
N ALA A 139 2.25 0.49 -15.51
CA ALA A 139 2.70 -0.88 -15.30
C ALA A 139 1.61 -1.84 -15.76
N ASP A 140 1.98 -2.83 -16.60
CA ASP A 140 1.07 -3.89 -17.04
C ASP A 140 -0.23 -3.36 -17.70
N GLY A 141 -0.14 -2.20 -18.38
CA GLY A 141 -1.26 -1.54 -19.06
C GLY A 141 -2.23 -0.78 -18.14
N VAL A 142 -1.81 -0.47 -16.90
CA VAL A 142 -2.59 0.30 -15.93
C VAL A 142 -1.74 1.40 -15.30
N SER A 143 -2.34 2.55 -14.99
CA SER A 143 -1.68 3.59 -14.19
C SER A 143 -1.61 3.17 -12.72
N VAL A 144 -0.39 3.05 -12.20
CA VAL A 144 -0.09 2.64 -10.83
C VAL A 144 0.63 3.74 -10.07
N LEU A 145 0.33 3.82 -8.77
CA LEU A 145 1.01 4.68 -7.81
C LEU A 145 2.23 3.97 -7.25
N ASN A 146 3.36 4.67 -7.25
CA ASN A 146 4.59 4.22 -6.63
C ASN A 146 5.35 5.40 -6.02
N TRP A 147 6.30 5.13 -5.12
CA TRP A 147 7.17 6.15 -4.55
C TRP A 147 8.01 6.81 -5.63
N TYR A 148 7.97 8.15 -5.69
CA TYR A 148 8.73 8.90 -6.69
C TYR A 148 10.24 8.81 -6.43
N HIS A 149 10.64 8.96 -5.17
CA HIS A 149 12.04 8.92 -4.74
C HIS A 149 12.34 7.67 -3.92
N ARG A 150 13.53 7.09 -4.15
CA ARG A 150 14.02 5.93 -3.40
C ARG A 150 14.05 6.19 -1.89
N GLN A 151 14.40 7.39 -1.45
CA GLN A 151 14.45 7.77 -0.04
C GLN A 151 13.11 7.57 0.68
N PHE A 152 11.99 7.86 0.00
CA PHE A 152 10.65 7.61 0.54
C PHE A 152 10.37 6.13 0.69
N ARG A 153 10.70 5.34 -0.33
CA ARG A 153 10.52 3.88 -0.28
C ARG A 153 11.35 3.26 0.83
N ASP A 154 12.61 3.65 0.97
CA ASP A 154 13.52 3.09 1.97
C ASP A 154 13.09 3.50 3.39
N THR A 155 12.62 4.74 3.57
CA THR A 155 12.07 5.21 4.85
C THR A 155 10.74 4.52 5.19
N ALA A 156 9.86 4.31 4.20
CA ALA A 156 8.61 3.57 4.38
C ALA A 156 8.87 2.10 4.76
N LYS A 157 9.89 1.46 4.16
CA LYS A 157 10.32 0.11 4.57
C LYS A 157 10.81 0.08 6.01
N GLU A 158 11.65 1.03 6.42
CA GLU A 158 12.13 1.12 7.82
C GLU A 158 10.98 1.36 8.81
N ARG A 159 9.96 2.15 8.43
CA ARG A 159 8.82 2.44 9.30
C ARG A 159 7.82 1.28 9.38
N TYR A 160 7.48 0.67 8.24
CA TYR A 160 6.34 -0.25 8.14
C TYR A 160 6.74 -1.73 8.14
N PHE A 161 7.96 -2.07 7.71
CA PHE A 161 8.43 -3.46 7.56
C PHE A 161 9.59 -3.83 8.48
N LYS A 162 9.85 -3.04 9.52
CA LYS A 162 10.81 -3.39 10.58
C LYS A 162 10.49 -4.75 11.21
N ASN A 163 9.21 -5.07 11.35
CA ASN A 163 8.74 -6.38 11.76
C ASN A 163 8.47 -7.24 10.52
N VAL A 164 9.21 -8.34 10.38
CA VAL A 164 9.07 -9.31 9.28
C VAL A 164 7.64 -9.85 9.18
N ASN A 165 6.95 -10.03 10.30
CA ASN A 165 5.56 -10.50 10.29
C ASN A 165 4.61 -9.50 9.62
N MET A 166 4.89 -8.20 9.70
CA MET A 166 4.10 -7.19 8.98
C MET A 166 4.37 -7.28 7.48
N ALA A 167 5.63 -7.45 7.05
CA ALA A 167 5.94 -7.65 5.65
C ALA A 167 5.23 -8.89 5.06
N ILE A 168 5.30 -10.02 5.76
CA ILE A 168 4.59 -11.26 5.39
C ILE A 168 3.08 -11.02 5.32
N TYR A 169 2.51 -10.32 6.30
CA TYR A 169 1.09 -9.98 6.33
C TYR A 169 0.65 -9.20 5.08
N PHE A 170 1.32 -8.09 4.77
CA PHE A 170 0.94 -7.28 3.60
C PHE A 170 1.14 -8.02 2.28
N HIS A 171 2.23 -8.78 2.13
CA HIS A 171 2.42 -9.62 0.96
C HIS A 171 1.35 -10.72 0.84
N SER A 172 0.94 -11.34 1.94
CA SER A 172 -0.14 -12.34 1.94
C SER A 172 -1.48 -11.71 1.56
N SER A 173 -1.79 -10.51 2.07
CA SER A 173 -3.03 -9.79 1.72
C SER A 173 -3.08 -9.44 0.23
N ILE A 174 -1.96 -9.00 -0.35
CA ILE A 174 -1.91 -8.73 -1.80
C ILE A 174 -2.01 -10.04 -2.61
N ALA A 175 -1.40 -11.13 -2.14
CA ALA A 175 -1.58 -12.44 -2.76
C ALA A 175 -3.04 -12.90 -2.74
N ASP A 176 -3.75 -12.75 -1.62
CA ASP A 176 -5.19 -13.09 -1.51
C ASP A 176 -6.04 -12.29 -2.50
N TYR A 177 -5.73 -11.00 -2.66
CA TYR A 177 -6.37 -10.14 -3.65
C TYR A 177 -6.20 -10.71 -5.05
N TYR A 178 -4.96 -10.94 -5.50
CA TYR A 178 -4.70 -11.45 -6.86
C TYR A 178 -5.11 -12.91 -7.07
N LEU A 179 -5.14 -13.74 -6.03
CA LEU A 179 -5.77 -15.06 -6.10
C LEU A 179 -7.28 -14.95 -6.36
N GLY A 180 -7.89 -13.84 -5.94
CA GLY A 180 -9.31 -13.57 -6.13
C GLY A 180 -10.19 -14.31 -5.11
N ILE A 181 -9.65 -14.64 -3.93
CA ILE A 181 -10.36 -15.41 -2.88
C ILE A 181 -11.71 -14.75 -2.53
N TRP A 182 -11.69 -13.43 -2.41
CA TRP A 182 -12.84 -12.60 -2.02
C TRP A 182 -13.41 -11.78 -3.21
N GLY A 183 -13.04 -12.14 -4.44
CA GLY A 183 -13.55 -11.49 -5.64
C GLY A 183 -14.89 -12.06 -6.09
N GLY A 184 -15.65 -11.29 -6.88
CA GLY A 184 -16.82 -11.82 -7.60
C GLY A 184 -18.06 -12.12 -6.75
N GLY A 185 -18.19 -11.49 -5.59
CA GLY A 185 -19.35 -11.65 -4.71
C GLY A 185 -19.12 -12.59 -3.53
N ASN A 186 -17.94 -13.20 -3.42
CA ASN A 186 -17.59 -14.06 -2.29
C ASN A 186 -17.49 -13.25 -0.99
N PRO A 187 -18.35 -13.50 0.01
CA PRO A 187 -18.36 -12.70 1.23
C PRO A 187 -17.19 -13.07 2.14
N LYS A 188 -16.46 -12.05 2.62
CA LYS A 188 -15.32 -12.23 3.51
C LYS A 188 -15.77 -12.24 4.97
N PRO A 189 -15.44 -13.28 5.77
CA PRO A 189 -15.76 -13.31 7.18
C PRO A 189 -14.95 -12.27 7.95
N PHE A 190 -15.54 -11.68 8.98
CA PHE A 190 -14.92 -10.70 9.87
C PHE A 190 -15.51 -10.81 11.27
N LYS A 191 -14.82 -10.23 12.26
CA LYS A 191 -15.28 -10.21 13.65
C LYS A 191 -15.69 -8.79 14.03
N TYR A 192 -16.80 -8.65 14.73
CA TYR A 192 -17.21 -7.34 15.26
C TYR A 192 -16.36 -6.99 16.48
N THR A 193 -15.99 -5.72 16.61
CA THR A 193 -15.36 -5.23 17.84
C THR A 193 -16.37 -5.23 19.00
N GLU A 194 -15.89 -5.31 20.24
CA GLU A 194 -16.76 -5.24 21.41
C GLU A 194 -17.60 -3.96 21.43
N ILE A 195 -16.99 -2.83 21.01
CA ILE A 195 -17.66 -1.54 20.87
C ILE A 195 -18.82 -1.63 19.88
N GLN A 196 -18.61 -2.24 18.70
CA GLN A 196 -19.67 -2.43 17.71
C GLN A 196 -20.78 -3.33 18.24
N ARG A 197 -20.43 -4.44 18.92
CA ARG A 197 -21.41 -5.37 19.48
C ARG A 197 -22.31 -4.70 20.52
N HIS A 198 -21.72 -3.94 21.44
CA HIS A 198 -22.48 -3.21 22.45
C HIS A 198 -23.31 -2.06 21.85
N ARG A 199 -22.76 -1.31 20.90
CA ARG A 199 -23.43 -0.14 20.32
C ARG A 199 -24.60 -0.50 19.41
N PHE A 200 -24.45 -1.57 18.63
CA PHE A 200 -25.45 -2.01 17.65
C PHE A 200 -26.27 -3.21 18.13
N ASN A 201 -26.17 -3.57 19.41
CA ASN A 201 -26.86 -4.71 20.02
C ASN A 201 -26.71 -6.02 19.21
N LEU A 202 -25.49 -6.29 18.73
CA LEU A 202 -25.21 -7.49 17.93
C LEU A 202 -25.00 -8.68 18.86
N THR A 203 -25.85 -9.70 18.70
CA THR A 203 -25.73 -10.99 19.39
C THR A 203 -24.53 -11.77 18.88
N GLU A 204 -24.36 -11.79 17.55
CA GLU A 204 -23.28 -12.49 16.85
C GLU A 204 -21.92 -11.81 17.05
N LYS A 205 -20.86 -12.63 17.11
CA LYS A 205 -19.47 -12.16 17.22
C LYS A 205 -18.81 -11.98 15.85
N GLU A 206 -19.32 -12.68 14.85
CA GLU A 206 -18.73 -12.76 13.52
C GLU A 206 -19.81 -12.41 12.50
N GLY A 207 -19.39 -11.88 11.36
CA GLY A 207 -20.26 -11.61 10.22
C GLY A 207 -19.52 -11.94 8.93
N SER A 208 -20.24 -11.93 7.80
CA SER A 208 -19.63 -12.09 6.49
C SER A 208 -20.26 -11.10 5.53
N ALA A 209 -19.42 -10.42 4.74
CA ALA A 209 -19.88 -9.40 3.80
C ALA A 209 -19.06 -9.40 2.51
N ASP A 210 -19.76 -9.29 1.39
CA ASP A 210 -19.16 -9.05 0.08
C ASP A 210 -18.51 -7.66 0.05
N ARG A 211 -17.21 -7.63 -0.23
CA ARG A 211 -16.40 -6.42 -0.31
C ARG A 211 -16.46 -5.77 -1.70
N LYS A 212 -17.29 -6.30 -2.60
CA LYS A 212 -17.48 -5.83 -3.98
C LYS A 212 -16.16 -5.71 -4.75
N VAL A 213 -15.21 -6.59 -4.46
CA VAL A 213 -13.91 -6.63 -5.13
C VAL A 213 -14.06 -7.41 -6.44
N PRO A 214 -13.44 -6.97 -7.55
CA PRO A 214 -13.51 -7.68 -8.82
C PRO A 214 -12.92 -9.10 -8.72
N VAL A 215 -13.39 -9.99 -9.59
CA VAL A 215 -12.69 -11.26 -9.83
C VAL A 215 -11.31 -10.99 -10.42
N GLN A 216 -10.35 -11.87 -10.11
CA GLN A 216 -8.99 -11.81 -10.65
C GLN A 216 -8.72 -13.03 -11.54
N PRO A 217 -9.37 -13.16 -12.72
CA PRO A 217 -9.11 -14.26 -13.63
C PRO A 217 -7.73 -14.10 -14.28
N LEU A 218 -7.22 -15.19 -14.87
CA LEU A 218 -6.00 -15.13 -15.70
C LEU A 218 -6.25 -14.39 -17.03
N VAL A 219 -7.48 -14.52 -17.54
CA VAL A 219 -7.91 -13.98 -18.83
C VAL A 219 -9.30 -13.35 -18.65
N PHE A 220 -9.44 -12.12 -19.11
CA PHE A 220 -10.73 -11.45 -19.23
C PHE A 220 -11.33 -11.75 -20.60
N TYR A 221 -12.60 -12.13 -20.61
CA TYR A 221 -13.36 -12.46 -21.83
C TYR A 221 -14.38 -11.36 -22.13
N SER A 222 -14.59 -11.09 -23.42
CA SER A 222 -15.69 -10.26 -23.89
C SER A 222 -17.03 -10.97 -23.66
N LYS A 223 -18.14 -10.24 -23.80
CA LYS A 223 -19.51 -10.80 -23.74
C LYS A 223 -19.71 -11.94 -24.75
N ASP A 224 -19.00 -11.90 -25.87
CA ASP A 224 -19.06 -12.92 -26.93
C ASP A 224 -18.15 -14.14 -26.67
N GLY A 225 -17.57 -14.26 -25.48
CA GLY A 225 -16.70 -15.38 -25.08
C GLY A 225 -15.29 -15.35 -25.68
N LYS A 226 -14.94 -14.33 -26.47
CA LYS A 226 -13.58 -14.13 -26.99
C LYS A 226 -12.66 -13.57 -25.92
N VAL A 227 -11.38 -13.96 -25.95
CA VAL A 227 -10.33 -13.37 -25.12
C VAL A 227 -10.25 -11.88 -25.40
N SER A 228 -10.50 -11.06 -24.37
CA SER A 228 -10.39 -9.61 -24.44
C SER A 228 -8.97 -9.17 -24.06
N ARG A 229 -8.47 -9.61 -22.90
CA ARG A 229 -7.11 -9.32 -22.44
C ARG A 229 -6.66 -10.28 -21.36
N TYR A 230 -5.35 -10.40 -21.18
CA TYR A 230 -4.74 -11.15 -20.07
C TYR A 230 -4.57 -10.27 -18.83
N ASN A 231 -4.61 -10.88 -17.65
CA ASN A 231 -4.42 -10.17 -16.38
C ASN A 231 -2.92 -10.03 -16.05
N LEU A 232 -2.28 -9.07 -16.73
CA LEU A 232 -0.84 -8.82 -16.60
C LEU A 232 -0.45 -8.42 -15.16
N ARG A 233 -1.30 -7.66 -14.46
CA ARG A 233 -1.13 -7.30 -13.03
C ARG A 233 -1.00 -8.54 -12.15
N LYS A 234 -1.93 -9.49 -12.29
CA LYS A 234 -1.87 -10.77 -11.59
C LYS A 234 -0.59 -11.53 -11.90
N PHE A 235 -0.16 -11.59 -13.17
CA PHE A 235 1.07 -12.27 -13.55
C PHE A 235 2.35 -11.63 -13.01
N GLY A 236 2.37 -10.29 -12.85
CA GLY A 236 3.51 -9.55 -12.35
C GLY A 236 3.65 -9.56 -10.83
N GLU A 237 2.53 -9.45 -10.11
CA GLU A 237 2.49 -9.26 -8.65
C GLU A 237 2.31 -10.56 -7.87
N LEU A 238 1.47 -11.51 -8.32
CA LEU A 238 1.11 -12.68 -7.52
C LEU A 238 2.31 -13.59 -7.17
N PRO A 239 3.16 -14.02 -8.12
CA PRO A 239 4.29 -14.89 -7.80
C PRO A 239 5.24 -14.26 -6.78
N PHE A 240 5.55 -12.97 -6.98
CA PHE A 240 6.37 -12.18 -6.07
C PHE A 240 5.80 -12.19 -4.65
N HIS A 241 4.51 -11.91 -4.49
CA HIS A 241 3.88 -11.86 -3.18
C HIS A 241 3.77 -13.23 -2.49
N LEU A 242 3.53 -14.31 -3.23
CA LEU A 242 3.50 -15.66 -2.68
C LEU A 242 4.88 -16.07 -2.13
N VAL A 243 5.96 -15.73 -2.83
CA VAL A 243 7.33 -15.98 -2.35
C VAL A 243 7.62 -15.19 -1.08
N ARG A 244 7.36 -13.87 -1.05
CA ARG A 244 7.68 -13.03 0.12
C ARG A 244 6.78 -13.30 1.33
N SER A 245 5.57 -13.83 1.11
CA SER A 245 4.69 -14.29 2.19
C SER A 245 4.94 -15.74 2.61
N ARG A 246 5.92 -16.42 2.01
CA ARG A 246 6.26 -17.85 2.27
C ARG A 246 5.08 -18.80 2.05
N ARG A 247 4.19 -18.47 1.10
CA ARG A 247 3.03 -19.29 0.73
C ARG A 247 3.38 -20.22 -0.43
N PHE A 248 4.35 -21.10 -0.20
CA PHE A 248 4.91 -21.95 -1.24
C PHE A 248 3.91 -22.97 -1.78
N ASN A 249 3.02 -23.52 -0.94
CA ASN A 249 1.95 -24.42 -1.42
C ASN A 249 1.03 -23.73 -2.45
N ASP A 250 0.65 -22.49 -2.19
CA ASP A 250 -0.17 -21.70 -3.12
C ASP A 250 0.64 -21.33 -4.38
N LEU A 251 1.93 -21.03 -4.24
CA LEU A 251 2.85 -20.78 -5.36
C LEU A 251 2.94 -21.99 -6.29
N TYR A 252 3.15 -23.18 -5.75
CA TYR A 252 3.23 -24.40 -6.54
C TYR A 252 1.90 -24.71 -7.23
N THR A 253 0.80 -24.67 -6.48
CA THR A 253 -0.52 -25.09 -6.96
C THR A 253 -1.13 -24.13 -7.97
N ASN A 254 -0.95 -22.82 -7.79
CA ASN A 254 -1.62 -21.79 -8.59
C ASN A 254 -0.71 -21.12 -9.63
N VAL A 255 0.61 -21.25 -9.51
CA VAL A 255 1.59 -20.53 -10.35
C VAL A 255 2.56 -21.50 -11.03
N LEU A 256 3.55 -22.03 -10.29
CA LEU A 256 4.72 -22.68 -10.90
C LEU A 256 4.39 -24.02 -11.57
N PHE A 257 3.50 -24.83 -10.97
CA PHE A 257 3.10 -26.13 -11.53
C PHE A 257 1.67 -26.14 -12.04
N ASN A 258 1.13 -24.96 -12.32
CA ASN A 258 -0.22 -24.81 -12.84
C ASN A 258 -0.20 -24.61 -14.37
N TYR A 259 -0.65 -25.62 -15.11
CA TYR A 259 -0.67 -25.54 -16.58
C TYR A 259 -1.44 -24.32 -17.11
N ARG A 260 -2.61 -24.00 -16.52
CA ARG A 260 -3.42 -22.86 -16.98
C ARG A 260 -2.70 -21.53 -16.77
N TRP A 261 -2.01 -21.39 -15.63
CA TRP A 261 -1.14 -20.24 -15.36
C TRP A 261 -0.02 -20.12 -16.38
N LEU A 262 0.79 -21.18 -16.52
CA LEU A 262 1.96 -21.19 -17.40
C LEU A 262 1.57 -20.91 -18.85
N HIS A 263 0.53 -21.59 -19.34
CA HIS A 263 0.01 -21.35 -20.69
C HIS A 263 -0.43 -19.90 -20.86
N ALA A 264 -1.22 -19.35 -19.92
CA ALA A 264 -1.73 -17.99 -20.05
C ALA A 264 -0.60 -16.94 -19.97
N LYS A 265 0.36 -17.12 -19.05
CA LYS A 265 1.51 -16.20 -18.90
C LYS A 265 2.45 -16.27 -20.11
N LEU A 266 2.75 -17.46 -20.65
CA LEU A 266 3.54 -17.60 -21.89
C LEU A 266 2.81 -17.04 -23.12
N SER A 267 1.47 -17.04 -23.12
CA SER A 267 0.69 -16.45 -24.21
C SER A 267 0.69 -14.92 -24.20
N SER A 268 1.03 -14.29 -23.07
CA SER A 268 0.92 -12.83 -22.90
C SER A 268 2.21 -12.13 -22.46
N CYS A 269 3.20 -12.88 -22.00
CA CYS A 269 4.45 -12.36 -21.46
C CYS A 269 5.66 -13.09 -22.07
N PRO A 270 6.84 -12.45 -22.14
CA PRO A 270 8.07 -13.11 -22.58
C PRO A 270 8.42 -14.32 -21.71
N LEU A 271 9.11 -15.31 -22.29
CA LEU A 271 9.57 -16.51 -21.57
C LEU A 271 10.39 -16.15 -20.32
N GLN A 272 11.22 -15.12 -20.40
CA GLN A 272 12.01 -14.61 -19.26
C GLN A 272 11.15 -14.19 -18.07
N ALA A 273 9.92 -13.70 -18.28
CA ALA A 273 9.02 -13.34 -17.19
C ALA A 273 8.49 -14.58 -16.45
N VAL A 274 8.43 -15.74 -17.11
CA VAL A 274 8.09 -17.02 -16.49
C VAL A 274 9.31 -17.59 -15.78
N LEU A 275 10.46 -17.63 -16.44
CA LEU A 275 11.72 -18.10 -15.83
C LEU A 275 12.07 -17.29 -14.58
N GLY A 276 11.86 -15.97 -14.59
CA GLY A 276 12.07 -15.11 -13.44
C GLY A 276 11.22 -15.49 -12.23
N ASP A 277 10.02 -16.06 -12.40
CA ASP A 277 9.22 -16.56 -11.27
C ASP A 277 9.88 -17.79 -10.64
N PHE A 278 10.42 -18.71 -11.46
CA PHE A 278 11.12 -19.90 -10.98
C PHE A 278 12.44 -19.54 -10.30
N GLU A 279 13.23 -18.64 -10.90
CA GLU A 279 14.47 -18.15 -10.30
C GLU A 279 14.21 -17.46 -8.96
N ASP A 280 13.19 -16.62 -8.89
CA ASP A 280 12.80 -15.94 -7.65
C ASP A 280 12.36 -16.94 -6.57
N ALA A 281 11.65 -18.01 -6.95
CA ALA A 281 11.30 -19.08 -6.04
C ALA A 281 12.55 -19.82 -5.53
N VAL A 282 13.43 -20.26 -6.43
CA VAL A 282 14.68 -20.98 -6.07
C VAL A 282 15.53 -20.17 -5.11
N ASN A 283 15.66 -18.87 -5.32
CA ASN A 283 16.47 -18.00 -4.47
C ASN A 283 15.90 -17.75 -3.06
N ASN A 284 14.63 -18.11 -2.81
CA ASN A 284 13.93 -17.78 -1.56
C ASN A 284 13.30 -19.00 -0.86
N ILE A 285 13.38 -20.19 -1.46
CA ILE A 285 12.97 -21.46 -0.84
C ILE A 285 14.20 -22.06 -0.18
N ASP A 286 14.14 -22.33 1.13
CA ASP A 286 15.20 -23.06 1.84
C ASP A 286 15.14 -24.56 1.50
N ASP A 287 16.30 -25.22 1.37
CA ASP A 287 16.43 -26.66 1.06
C ASP A 287 15.69 -27.62 2.02
N ARG A 288 15.22 -27.13 3.18
CA ARG A 288 14.41 -27.93 4.11
C ARG A 288 12.97 -28.09 3.66
N ASP A 289 12.46 -27.19 2.83
CA ASP A 289 11.10 -27.24 2.29
C ASP A 289 11.03 -28.06 0.98
N THR A 290 12.17 -28.32 0.31
CA THR A 290 12.28 -29.21 -0.86
C THR A 290 12.41 -30.69 -0.49
N ALA A 291 12.71 -31.00 0.77
CA ALA A 291 12.94 -32.37 1.27
C ALA A 291 11.69 -33.03 1.90
N ARG A 292 10.48 -32.48 1.67
CA ARG A 292 9.21 -33.03 2.17
C ARG A 292 8.33 -33.61 1.06
#